data_AF-A0A2C6MAL3-F1
#
_entry.id   AF-A0A2C6MAL3-F1
#
_cell.length_a   1.000
_cell.length_b   1.000
_cell.length_c   1.000
_cell.angle_alpha   90.00
_cell.angle_beta   90.00
_cell.angle_gamma   90.00
#
_symmetry.space_group_name_H-M   'P 1'
#
loop_
_entity.id
_entity.type
_entity.pdbx_description
1 polymer ?
#
loop_
_entity_poly.entity_id
_entity_poly.type
_entity_poly.pdbx_seq_one_letter_code
_entity_poly.pdbx_strand_id
1 'polypeptide(L)'
;MQWDDSQYAGFSKAKPWLPVNSDYRHKNVNAQSKDKNSLLTFYKSLIWLRKRSNALSIGDLEFIDKEPGEVLIYKRKYGDEEVNVVLNFSKRHQAVNIDKEGKERLLLGTHRNEGEEVSLNKLDIQPYEVLIIGSV
;
A
#
# COMPACT_ATOMS: atom_id res chain seq x y z
N MET A 1 4.89 22.60 -0.64
CA MET A 1 4.26 21.55 -1.48
C MET A 1 4.94 21.52 -2.83
N GLN A 2 5.15 20.36 -3.45
CA GLN A 2 5.68 20.24 -4.81
C GLN A 2 4.50 19.97 -5.78
N TRP A 3 3.92 21.02 -6.35
CA TRP A 3 2.75 20.91 -7.24
C TRP A 3 3.12 20.44 -8.64
N ASP A 4 4.15 21.06 -9.23
CA ASP A 4 4.62 20.76 -10.57
C ASP A 4 6.15 20.96 -10.68
N ASP A 5 6.69 20.98 -11.91
CA ASP A 5 8.11 21.13 -12.23
C ASP A 5 8.51 22.59 -12.56
N SER A 6 7.59 23.55 -12.38
CA SER A 6 7.85 24.97 -12.58
C SER A 6 8.70 25.57 -11.45
N GLN A 7 9.05 26.86 -11.55
CA GLN A 7 9.84 27.54 -10.52
C GLN A 7 9.20 27.36 -9.12
N TYR A 8 10.02 26.99 -8.14
CA TYR A 8 9.59 26.67 -6.78
C TYR A 8 8.50 25.59 -6.71
N ALA A 9 8.51 24.65 -7.66
CA ALA A 9 7.55 23.56 -7.77
C ALA A 9 6.08 23.99 -7.85
N GLY A 10 5.81 25.15 -8.43
CA GLY A 10 4.46 25.73 -8.49
C GLY A 10 3.92 26.18 -7.13
N PHE A 11 4.73 26.14 -6.06
CA PHE A 11 4.31 26.56 -4.72
C PHE A 11 4.13 28.07 -4.60
N SER A 12 4.97 28.84 -5.29
CA SER A 12 5.03 30.29 -5.18
C SER A 12 5.62 30.90 -6.45
N LYS A 13 5.24 32.14 -6.75
CA LYS A 13 5.90 32.96 -7.79
C LYS A 13 7.15 33.68 -7.27
N ALA A 14 7.23 33.89 -5.95
CA ALA A 14 8.38 34.50 -5.26
C ALA A 14 9.20 33.45 -4.51
N LYS A 15 10.46 33.79 -4.17
CA LYS A 15 11.36 32.91 -3.43
C LYS A 15 10.71 32.44 -2.11
N PRO A 16 10.46 31.13 -1.93
CA PRO A 16 9.90 30.61 -0.70
C PRO A 16 10.86 30.83 0.48
N TRP A 17 10.30 31.00 1.67
CA TRP A 17 11.06 31.20 2.91
C TRP A 17 12.02 30.03 3.21
N LEU A 18 11.58 28.80 2.92
CA LEU A 18 12.39 27.59 2.96
C LEU A 18 12.57 27.05 1.54
N PRO A 19 13.79 26.69 1.11
CA PRO A 19 14.02 26.13 -0.22
C PRO A 19 13.17 24.88 -0.47
N VAL A 20 12.63 24.76 -1.67
CA VAL A 20 11.96 23.54 -2.12
C VAL A 20 13.04 22.48 -2.38
N ASN A 21 12.76 21.23 -2.02
CA ASN A 21 13.66 20.11 -2.29
C ASN A 21 13.99 20.02 -3.78
N SER A 22 15.27 19.80 -4.12
CA SER A 22 15.79 19.77 -5.48
C SER A 22 15.15 18.72 -6.38
N ASP A 23 14.54 17.66 -5.80
CA ASP A 23 13.89 16.59 -6.57
C ASP A 23 12.49 16.97 -7.12
N TYR A 24 12.01 18.21 -6.89
CA TYR A 24 10.66 18.64 -7.27
C TYR A 24 10.35 18.53 -8.76
N ARG A 25 11.38 18.57 -9.63
CA ARG A 25 11.19 18.43 -11.08
C ARG A 25 10.66 17.05 -11.47
N HIS A 26 10.90 16.05 -10.65
CA HIS A 26 10.49 14.66 -10.90
C HIS A 26 9.51 14.14 -9.83
N LYS A 27 9.59 14.63 -8.59
CA LYS A 27 8.68 14.29 -7.50
C LYS A 27 7.73 15.43 -7.20
N ASN A 28 6.65 15.51 -7.97
CA ASN A 28 5.59 16.50 -7.77
C ASN A 28 4.21 15.90 -8.07
N VAL A 29 3.14 16.61 -7.67
CA VAL A 29 1.76 16.16 -7.85
C VAL A 29 1.41 15.95 -9.32
N ASN A 30 1.78 16.88 -10.20
CA ASN A 30 1.48 16.79 -11.63
C ASN A 30 2.07 15.52 -12.26
N ALA A 31 3.35 15.22 -11.98
CA ALA A 31 4.01 14.00 -12.44
C ALA A 31 3.34 12.74 -11.89
N GLN A 32 3.15 12.66 -10.57
CA GLN A 32 2.55 11.48 -9.94
C GLN A 32 1.09 11.27 -10.36
N SER A 33 0.33 12.34 -10.61
CA SER A 33 -1.08 12.23 -11.02
C SER A 33 -1.27 11.57 -12.39
N LYS A 34 -0.23 11.57 -13.23
CA LYS A 34 -0.23 10.97 -14.57
C LYS A 34 0.35 9.56 -14.58
N ASP A 35 1.04 9.17 -13.51
CA ASP A 35 1.65 7.87 -13.36
C ASP A 35 0.76 6.94 -12.52
N LYS A 36 0.31 5.84 -13.13
CA LYS A 36 -0.55 4.84 -12.49
C LYS A 36 0.17 4.07 -11.38
N ASN A 37 1.50 4.01 -11.43
CA ASN A 37 2.33 3.31 -10.46
C ASN A 37 2.92 4.26 -9.39
N SER A 38 2.49 5.52 -9.39
CA SER A 38 2.97 6.50 -8.42
C SER A 38 2.42 6.27 -7.01
N LEU A 39 3.14 6.80 -6.03
CA LEU A 39 2.69 6.80 -4.64
C LEU A 39 1.32 7.50 -4.49
N LEU A 40 1.11 8.63 -5.18
CA LEU A 40 -0.17 9.34 -5.18
C LEU A 40 -1.32 8.44 -5.69
N THR A 41 -1.11 7.72 -6.79
CA THR A 41 -2.13 6.82 -7.34
C THR A 41 -2.40 5.66 -6.39
N PHE A 42 -1.35 5.06 -5.82
CA PHE A 42 -1.48 4.00 -4.82
C PHE A 42 -2.30 4.45 -3.60
N TYR A 43 -2.03 5.64 -3.05
CA TYR A 43 -2.82 6.20 -1.94
C TYR A 43 -4.28 6.47 -2.31
N LYS A 44 -4.56 6.95 -3.54
CA LYS A 44 -5.95 7.11 -4.02
C LYS A 44 -6.66 5.75 -4.05
N SER A 45 -6.02 4.71 -4.59
CA SER A 45 -6.57 3.36 -4.62
C SER A 45 -6.81 2.81 -3.21
N LEU A 46 -5.86 3.01 -2.28
CA LEU A 46 -6.00 2.59 -0.89
C LEU A 46 -7.19 3.28 -0.18
N ILE A 47 -7.37 4.59 -0.41
CA ILE A 47 -8.51 5.33 0.14
C ILE A 47 -9.83 4.80 -0.45
N TRP A 48 -9.88 4.53 -1.75
CA TRP A 48 -11.06 3.96 -2.40
C TRP A 48 -11.38 2.56 -1.88
N LEU A 49 -10.37 1.71 -1.70
CA LEU A 49 -10.53 0.39 -1.12
C LEU A 49 -11.09 0.49 0.30
N ARG A 50 -10.49 1.33 1.17
CA ARG A 50 -10.99 1.56 2.53
C ARG A 50 -12.43 2.06 2.56
N LYS A 51 -12.85 2.91 1.62
CA LYS A 51 -14.23 3.42 1.54
C LYS A 51 -15.25 2.34 1.14
N ARG A 52 -14.81 1.29 0.44
CA ARG A 52 -15.68 0.19 -0.04
C ARG A 52 -15.67 -1.04 0.87
N SER A 53 -14.76 -1.08 1.85
CA SER A 53 -14.55 -2.21 2.75
C SER A 53 -14.90 -1.81 4.19
N ASN A 54 -15.94 -2.43 4.76
CA ASN A 54 -16.29 -2.22 6.15
C ASN A 54 -15.24 -2.85 7.06
N ALA A 55 -14.69 -4.00 6.68
CA ALA A 55 -13.57 -4.63 7.38
C ALA A 55 -12.40 -3.67 7.55
N LEU A 56 -11.94 -3.02 6.47
CA LEU A 56 -10.84 -2.05 6.55
C LEU A 56 -11.24 -0.78 7.31
N SER A 57 -12.48 -0.32 7.17
CA SER A 57 -12.94 0.94 7.77
C SER A 57 -13.14 0.83 9.28
N ILE A 58 -14.04 -0.05 9.73
CA ILE A 58 -14.56 -0.16 11.10
C ILE A 58 -14.45 -1.58 11.68
N GLY A 59 -13.95 -2.54 10.92
CA GLY A 59 -13.83 -3.92 11.36
C GLY A 59 -12.80 -4.11 12.48
N ASP A 60 -12.96 -5.21 13.20
CA ASP A 60 -12.04 -5.65 14.25
C ASP A 60 -10.63 -5.85 13.69
N LEU A 61 -9.63 -5.75 14.56
CA LEU A 61 -8.21 -5.91 14.23
C LEU A 61 -7.63 -7.08 15.01
N GLU A 62 -6.98 -8.01 14.31
CA GLU A 62 -6.30 -9.16 14.91
C GLU A 62 -4.90 -9.28 14.31
N PHE A 63 -3.86 -9.24 15.14
CA PHE A 63 -2.48 -9.44 14.69
C PHE A 63 -2.16 -10.93 14.55
N ILE A 64 -1.32 -11.27 13.57
CA ILE A 64 -0.85 -12.63 13.32
C ILE A 64 0.66 -12.66 13.62
N ASP A 65 0.99 -12.96 14.87
CA ASP A 65 2.35 -12.84 15.44
C ASP A 65 3.20 -14.13 15.28
N LYS A 66 3.08 -14.83 14.15
CA LYS A 66 3.80 -16.09 13.91
C LYS A 66 5.05 -15.97 13.04
N GLU A 67 5.29 -14.79 12.46
CA GLU A 67 6.21 -14.60 11.34
C GLU A 67 7.45 -13.78 11.72
N PRO A 68 8.51 -13.72 10.87
CA PRO A 68 9.73 -12.99 11.18
C PRO A 68 9.43 -11.55 11.61
N GLY A 69 10.11 -11.04 12.64
CA GLY A 69 9.83 -9.71 13.22
C GLY A 69 9.99 -8.50 12.29
N GLU A 70 10.26 -8.73 11.00
CA GLU A 70 10.30 -7.71 9.95
C GLU A 70 9.04 -7.71 9.06
N VAL A 71 8.13 -8.68 9.21
CA VAL A 71 6.85 -8.70 8.50
C VAL A 71 5.72 -8.45 9.49
N LEU A 72 4.89 -7.46 9.19
CA LEU A 72 3.65 -7.23 9.94
C LEU A 72 2.50 -7.87 9.20
N ILE A 73 1.79 -8.76 9.89
CA ILE A 73 0.58 -9.40 9.37
C ILE A 73 -0.56 -9.12 10.33
N TYR A 74 -1.68 -8.63 9.79
CA TYR A 74 -2.89 -8.49 10.56
C TYR A 74 -4.12 -8.70 9.69
N LYS A 75 -5.19 -9.14 10.34
CA LYS A 75 -6.50 -9.37 9.77
C LYS A 75 -7.46 -8.28 10.22
N ARG A 76 -8.33 -7.87 9.30
CA ARG A 76 -9.47 -6.98 9.54
C ARG A 76 -10.75 -7.71 9.23
N LYS A 77 -11.74 -7.64 10.12
CA LYS A 77 -13.00 -8.38 9.94
C LYS A 77 -14.22 -7.56 10.33
N TYR A 78 -15.27 -7.60 9.50
CA TYR A 78 -16.57 -7.02 9.82
C TYR A 78 -17.69 -7.88 9.22
N GLY A 79 -18.47 -8.56 10.07
CA GLY A 79 -19.43 -9.57 9.60
C GLY A 79 -18.72 -10.70 8.86
N ASP A 80 -19.15 -10.93 7.61
CA ASP A 80 -18.57 -11.93 6.71
C ASP A 80 -17.39 -11.40 5.86
N GLU A 81 -17.13 -10.08 5.90
CA GLU A 81 -16.01 -9.47 5.18
C GLU A 81 -14.71 -9.65 5.98
N GLU A 82 -13.69 -10.22 5.33
CA GLU A 82 -12.38 -10.46 5.91
C GLU A 82 -11.28 -9.99 4.95
N VAL A 83 -10.32 -9.23 5.48
CA VAL A 83 -9.17 -8.70 4.75
C VAL A 83 -7.88 -8.95 5.53
N ASN A 84 -6.93 -9.60 4.89
CA ASN A 84 -5.58 -9.84 5.38
C ASN A 84 -4.64 -8.77 4.83
N VAL A 85 -3.86 -8.14 5.70
CA VAL A 85 -2.84 -7.16 5.34
C VAL A 85 -1.47 -7.70 5.71
N VAL A 86 -0.57 -7.68 4.73
CA VAL A 86 0.80 -8.19 4.86
C VAL A 86 1.79 -7.13 4.41
N LEU A 87 2.69 -6.75 5.30
CA LEU A 87 3.66 -5.67 5.08
C LEU A 87 5.08 -6.16 5.38
N ASN A 88 5.95 -6.18 4.39
CA ASN A 88 7.37 -6.43 4.60
C ASN A 88 8.10 -5.12 4.93
N PHE A 89 8.60 -4.95 6.15
CA PHE A 89 9.36 -3.77 6.56
C PHE A 89 10.87 -3.88 6.29
N SER A 90 11.33 -5.00 5.70
CA SER A 90 12.74 -5.23 5.40
C SER A 90 13.12 -4.94 3.95
N LYS A 91 14.43 -4.82 3.72
CA LYS A 91 15.06 -4.79 2.39
C LYS A 91 15.26 -6.19 1.79
N ARG A 92 14.75 -7.23 2.45
CA ARG A 92 14.99 -8.62 2.09
C ARG A 92 13.69 -9.27 1.63
N HIS A 93 13.85 -10.30 0.82
CA HIS A 93 12.77 -11.23 0.55
C HIS A 93 12.38 -11.96 1.85
N GLN A 94 11.07 -12.13 2.10
CA GLN A 94 10.54 -12.84 3.24
C GLN A 94 9.56 -13.92 2.76
N ALA A 95 9.60 -15.10 3.37
CA ALA A 95 8.58 -16.13 3.17
C ALA A 95 7.71 -16.18 4.42
N VAL A 96 6.39 -16.06 4.25
CA VAL A 96 5.44 -16.03 5.37
C VAL A 96 4.25 -16.95 5.14
N ASN A 97 3.64 -17.40 6.24
CA ASN A 97 2.46 -18.25 6.25
C ASN A 97 1.37 -17.63 7.14
N ILE A 98 0.16 -17.46 6.58
CA ILE A 98 -1.00 -16.88 7.27
C ILE A 98 -1.87 -17.99 7.93
N ASP A 99 -1.40 -19.24 7.92
CA ASP A 99 -2.07 -20.44 8.45
C ASP A 99 -3.52 -20.60 7.97
N LYS A 100 -3.79 -20.14 6.75
CA LYS A 100 -5.09 -20.24 6.10
C LYS A 100 -4.95 -21.04 4.82
N GLU A 101 -5.74 -22.09 4.70
CA GLU A 101 -5.79 -22.89 3.48
C GLU A 101 -6.57 -22.15 2.37
N GLY A 102 -6.16 -22.41 1.13
CA GLY A 102 -6.79 -21.84 -0.06
C GLY A 102 -6.09 -20.60 -0.59
N LYS A 103 -6.75 -19.97 -1.57
CA LYS A 103 -6.29 -18.75 -2.21
C LYS A 103 -7.33 -17.65 -2.06
N GLU A 104 -6.85 -16.44 -1.92
CA GLU A 104 -7.67 -15.24 -1.93
C GLU A 104 -7.20 -14.27 -3.01
N ARG A 105 -8.01 -13.25 -3.30
CA ARG A 105 -7.67 -12.26 -4.32
C ARG A 105 -6.89 -11.11 -3.72
N LEU A 106 -5.87 -10.66 -4.44
CA LEU A 106 -5.20 -9.40 -4.13
C LEU A 106 -6.13 -8.23 -4.46
N LEU A 107 -6.50 -7.47 -3.43
CA LEU A 107 -7.33 -6.27 -3.56
C LEU A 107 -6.49 -5.04 -3.91
N LEU A 108 -5.27 -4.96 -3.37
CA LEU A 108 -4.30 -3.92 -3.68
C LEU A 108 -2.90 -4.37 -3.25
N GLY A 109 -1.88 -4.06 -4.06
CA GLY A 109 -0.49 -4.31 -3.71
C GLY A 109 0.49 -3.40 -4.43
N THR A 110 1.77 -3.46 -4.02
CA THR A 110 2.83 -2.60 -4.60
C THR A 110 3.62 -3.27 -5.71
N HIS A 111 3.72 -4.60 -5.72
CA HIS A 111 4.54 -5.36 -6.68
C HIS A 111 3.74 -6.32 -7.56
N ARG A 112 2.47 -6.54 -7.23
CA ARG A 112 1.55 -7.48 -7.91
C ARG A 112 0.30 -6.75 -8.38
N ASN A 113 -0.37 -7.31 -9.39
CA ASN A 113 -1.57 -6.71 -9.95
C ASN A 113 -2.82 -7.10 -9.14
N GLU A 114 -3.72 -6.14 -8.99
CA GLU A 114 -5.05 -6.36 -8.42
C GLU A 114 -5.78 -7.51 -9.15
N GLY A 115 -6.44 -8.36 -8.37
CA GLY A 115 -7.17 -9.54 -8.85
C GLY A 115 -6.35 -10.83 -8.94
N GLU A 116 -5.01 -10.78 -8.78
CA GLU A 116 -4.18 -11.98 -8.72
C GLU A 116 -4.57 -12.88 -7.53
N GLU A 117 -4.58 -14.20 -7.75
CA GLU A 117 -4.80 -15.16 -6.67
C GLU A 117 -3.52 -15.37 -5.85
N VAL A 118 -3.62 -15.23 -4.54
CA VAL A 118 -2.51 -15.36 -3.60
C VAL A 118 -2.78 -16.54 -2.65
N SER A 119 -1.83 -17.46 -2.56
CA SER A 119 -1.88 -18.59 -1.63
C SER A 119 -1.52 -18.10 -0.23
N LEU A 120 -2.40 -18.34 0.75
CA LEU A 120 -2.19 -17.81 2.11
C LEU A 120 -1.28 -18.69 3.00
N ASN A 121 -1.08 -19.94 2.61
CA ASN A 121 -0.21 -20.89 3.31
C ASN A 121 1.29 -20.73 2.98
N LYS A 122 1.62 -19.99 1.92
CA LYS A 122 2.99 -19.72 1.48
C LYS A 122 3.03 -18.47 0.61
N LEU A 123 3.37 -17.34 1.22
CA LEU A 123 3.64 -16.09 0.51
C LEU A 123 5.12 -15.80 0.49
N ASP A 124 5.67 -15.74 -0.72
CA ASP A 124 6.98 -15.17 -1.00
C ASP A 124 6.82 -13.67 -1.25
N ILE A 125 7.39 -12.81 -0.39
CA ILE A 125 7.13 -11.36 -0.34
C ILE A 125 8.42 -10.58 -0.61
N GLN A 126 8.35 -9.66 -1.58
CA GLN A 126 9.46 -8.81 -2.02
C GLN A 126 9.83 -7.75 -0.96
N PRO A 127 11.05 -7.18 -1.02
CA PRO A 127 11.43 -6.04 -0.18
C PRO A 127 10.40 -4.92 -0.23
N TYR A 128 9.93 -4.45 0.93
CA TYR A 128 8.91 -3.38 1.02
C TYR A 128 7.57 -3.67 0.32
N GLU A 129 7.28 -4.93 0.01
CA GLU A 129 6.01 -5.30 -0.59
C GLU A 129 4.86 -5.19 0.41
N VAL A 130 3.73 -4.72 -0.12
CA VAL A 130 2.45 -4.56 0.57
C VAL A 130 1.45 -5.41 -0.18
N LEU A 131 0.73 -6.25 0.55
CA LEU A 131 -0.37 -7.05 0.02
C LEU A 131 -1.61 -6.84 0.90
N ILE A 132 -2.71 -6.43 0.28
CA ILE A 132 -4.03 -6.37 0.89
C ILE A 132 -4.88 -7.41 0.17
N ILE A 133 -5.20 -8.49 0.86
CA ILE A 133 -5.76 -9.71 0.29
C ILE A 133 -7.10 -9.98 0.96
N GLY A 134 -8.12 -10.39 0.22
CA GLY A 134 -9.41 -10.71 0.82
C GLY A 134 -10.53 -10.85 -0.19
N SER A 135 -11.74 -10.84 0.34
CA SER A 135 -12.98 -10.75 -0.44
C SER A 135 -13.74 -9.53 0.03
N VAL A 136 -13.96 -8.57 -0.88
CA VAL A 136 -14.75 -7.34 -0.65
C VAL A 136 -16.01 -7.41 -1.50
#